data_AF-A0A844WU80-F1
#
_entry.id   AF-A0A844WU80-F1
#
_cell.length_a   1.000
_cell.length_b   1.000
_cell.length_c   1.000
_cell.angle_alpha   90.00
_cell.angle_beta   90.00
_cell.angle_gamma   90.00
#
_symmetry.space_group_name_H-M   'P 1'
#
loop_
_entity.id
_entity.type
_entity.pdbx_description
1 polymer ?
#
loop_
_entity_poly.entity_id
_entity_poly.type
_entity_poly.pdbx_seq_one_letter_code
_entity_poly.pdbx_strand_id
1 'polypeptide(L)'
;MESGEWYARLRHEQKISQQVIIHGKSNRYALAPGQWINIKGSPLNNINDGVIILSVQGHGNRTEAYELEFTAIPYQALTLYRPAPIRWPQISGTLPARVTSPDHDTYGYIDTQGRYRVKFNFDLKTWKKGEESLWVRLAKPYAG
;
A
#
# COMPACT_ATOMS: atom_id res chain seq x y z
N MET A 1 9.18 17.90 -4.48
CA MET A 1 10.12 16.83 -4.88
C MET A 1 10.28 15.76 -3.80
N GLU A 2 10.02 16.06 -2.52
CA GLU A 2 10.15 15.11 -1.40
C GLU A 2 9.28 13.84 -1.47
N SER A 3 8.10 13.90 -2.09
CA SER A 3 7.20 12.73 -2.09
C SER A 3 7.74 11.56 -2.92
N GLY A 4 8.38 11.83 -4.07
CA GLY A 4 8.88 10.78 -4.96
C GLY A 4 10.02 9.97 -4.34
N GLU A 5 11.00 10.66 -3.75
CA GLU A 5 12.11 10.03 -3.05
C GLU A 5 11.64 9.17 -1.88
N TRP A 6 10.68 9.67 -1.10
CA TRP A 6 10.09 8.94 0.02
C TRP A 6 9.43 7.63 -0.42
N TYR A 7 8.60 7.66 -1.47
CA TYR A 7 7.97 6.43 -2.00
C TYR A 7 9.00 5.45 -2.58
N ALA A 8 10.04 5.96 -3.25
CA ALA A 8 11.12 5.13 -3.78
C ALA A 8 11.86 4.40 -2.64
N ARG A 9 12.18 5.12 -1.55
CA ARG A 9 12.81 4.53 -0.36
C ARG A 9 11.94 3.45 0.27
N LEU A 10 10.65 3.69 0.47
CA LEU A 10 9.73 2.69 1.03
C LEU A 10 9.65 1.41 0.18
N ARG A 11 9.58 1.56 -1.15
CA ARG A 11 9.56 0.42 -2.08
C ARG A 11 10.88 -0.36 -2.04
N HIS A 12 12.00 0.35 -1.89
CA HIS A 12 13.32 -0.25 -1.76
C HIS A 12 13.45 -1.06 -0.45
N GLU A 13 13.08 -0.46 0.70
CA GLU A 13 13.04 -1.15 2.00
C GLU A 13 12.17 -2.40 1.95
N GLN A 14 10.98 -2.32 1.32
CA GLN A 14 10.11 -3.47 1.12
C GLN A 14 10.83 -4.60 0.35
N LYS A 15 11.51 -4.26 -0.75
CA LYS A 15 12.22 -5.25 -1.57
C LYS A 15 13.36 -5.91 -0.82
N ILE A 16 14.12 -5.15 -0.02
CA ILE A 16 15.17 -5.72 0.83
C ILE A 16 14.57 -6.68 1.86
N SER A 17 13.49 -6.29 2.55
CA SER A 17 12.87 -7.14 3.57
C SER A 17 12.33 -8.47 3.02
N GLN A 18 12.03 -8.54 1.72
CA GLN A 18 11.58 -9.76 1.04
C GLN A 18 12.72 -10.66 0.55
N GLN A 19 13.98 -10.22 0.62
CA GLN A 19 15.11 -11.02 0.15
C GLN A 19 15.35 -12.27 1.00
N VAL A 20 15.07 -12.17 2.30
CA VAL A 20 15.26 -13.27 3.26
C VAL A 20 13.97 -13.46 4.03
N ILE A 21 13.30 -14.57 3.76
CA ILE A 21 12.14 -15.04 4.53
C ILE A 21 12.54 -16.34 5.21
N ILE A 22 12.42 -16.37 6.53
CA ILE A 22 12.69 -17.52 7.37
C ILE A 22 11.37 -18.22 7.63
N HIS A 23 11.35 -19.53 7.40
CA HIS A 23 10.24 -20.39 7.77
C HIS A 23 10.65 -21.24 8.96
N GLY A 24 9.78 -21.34 9.96
CA GLY A 24 10.06 -22.09 11.16
C GLY A 24 8.82 -22.74 11.75
N LYS A 25 9.07 -23.74 12.60
CA LYS A 25 8.05 -24.42 13.40
C LYS A 25 8.31 -24.18 14.87
N SER A 26 7.27 -24.05 15.67
CA SER A 26 7.35 -23.86 17.11
C SER A 26 6.14 -24.46 17.81
N ASN A 27 6.27 -24.79 19.09
CA ASN A 27 5.15 -25.17 19.96
C ASN A 27 4.77 -24.05 20.96
N ARG A 28 5.36 -22.85 20.81
CA ARG A 28 5.16 -21.73 21.74
C ARG A 28 3.84 -21.00 21.44
N TYR A 29 2.79 -21.31 22.21
CA TYR A 29 1.45 -20.72 22.04
C TYR A 29 1.39 -19.18 22.08
N ALA A 30 2.34 -18.52 22.73
CA ALA A 30 2.38 -17.05 22.84
C ALA A 30 3.05 -16.35 21.65
N LEU A 31 3.49 -17.10 20.63
CA LEU A 31 4.13 -16.54 19.45
C LEU A 31 3.08 -15.81 18.59
N ALA A 32 3.35 -14.55 18.25
CA ALA A 32 2.45 -13.70 17.49
C ALA A 32 3.18 -12.87 16.43
N PRO A 33 2.51 -12.53 15.31
CA PRO A 33 3.04 -11.56 14.34
C PRO A 33 3.41 -10.22 14.98
N GLY A 34 4.50 -9.61 14.51
CA GLY A 34 5.05 -8.36 15.02
C GLY A 34 6.01 -8.51 16.21
N GLN A 35 6.12 -9.71 16.80
CA GLN A 35 7.08 -9.95 17.87
C GLN A 35 8.51 -10.01 17.32
N TRP A 36 9.44 -9.39 18.06
CA TRP A 36 10.87 -9.65 17.92
C TRP A 36 11.25 -10.81 18.84
N ILE A 37 11.96 -11.81 18.31
CA ILE A 37 12.47 -12.94 19.08
C ILE A 37 13.94 -13.18 18.76
N ASN A 38 14.69 -13.59 19.77
CA ASN A 38 16.07 -14.06 19.59
C ASN A 38 16.07 -15.60 19.58
N ILE A 39 16.54 -16.19 18.49
CA ILE A 39 16.65 -17.64 18.32
C ILE A 39 18.05 -18.07 18.74
N LYS A 40 18.16 -18.69 19.92
CA LYS A 40 19.44 -19.22 20.42
C LYS A 40 19.80 -20.52 19.70
N GLY A 41 21.06 -20.65 19.28
CA GLY A 41 21.59 -21.89 18.69
C GLY A 41 21.16 -22.15 17.24
N SER A 42 20.71 -21.12 16.52
CA SER A 42 20.39 -21.25 15.09
C SER A 42 21.66 -21.53 14.27
N PRO A 43 21.64 -22.50 13.33
CA PRO A 43 22.74 -22.73 12.40
C PRO A 43 22.80 -21.68 11.27
N LEU A 44 21.81 -20.80 11.18
CA LEU A 44 21.72 -19.78 10.14
C LEU A 44 22.62 -18.58 10.50
N ASN A 45 23.58 -18.30 9.62
CA ASN A 45 24.39 -17.09 9.69
C ASN A 45 23.49 -15.87 9.40
N ASN A 46 23.77 -14.73 10.06
CA ASN A 46 23.04 -13.44 9.93
C ASN A 46 21.69 -13.33 10.66
N ILE A 47 21.46 -14.11 11.73
CA ILE A 47 20.27 -13.99 12.61
C ILE A 47 20.66 -13.59 14.06
N ASN A 48 21.92 -13.19 14.28
CA ASN A 48 22.44 -12.93 15.63
C ASN A 48 21.66 -11.83 16.38
N ASP A 49 21.10 -10.86 15.66
CA ASP A 49 20.32 -9.75 16.21
C ASP A 49 18.81 -10.09 16.35
N GLY A 50 18.43 -11.35 16.13
CA GLY A 50 17.07 -11.86 16.22
C GLY A 50 16.27 -11.77 14.92
N VAL A 51 14.99 -12.10 15.01
CA VAL A 51 14.03 -12.10 13.90
C VAL A 51 12.74 -11.41 14.30
N ILE A 52 12.05 -10.83 13.32
CA ILE A 52 10.69 -10.32 13.49
C ILE A 52 9.72 -11.32 12.85
N ILE A 53 8.73 -11.76 13.62
CA ILE A 53 7.67 -12.64 13.14
C ILE A 53 6.70 -11.87 12.25
N LEU A 54 6.45 -12.37 11.03
CA LEU A 54 5.52 -11.77 10.07
C LEU A 54 4.15 -12.45 10.06
N SER A 55 4.14 -13.77 10.16
CA SER A 55 2.90 -14.55 10.22
C SER A 55 3.07 -15.75 11.14
N VAL A 56 1.96 -16.21 11.72
CA VAL A 56 1.88 -17.42 12.54
C VAL A 56 0.60 -18.15 12.14
N GLN A 57 0.69 -19.45 11.94
CA GLN A 57 -0.43 -20.34 11.65
C GLN A 57 -0.35 -21.53 12.61
N GLY A 58 -1.39 -21.72 13.42
CA GLY A 58 -1.45 -22.81 14.37
C GLY A 58 -2.23 -23.99 13.84
N HIS A 59 -1.70 -25.18 14.07
CA HIS A 59 -2.31 -26.46 13.75
C HIS A 59 -2.38 -27.31 15.02
N GLY A 60 -3.47 -28.05 15.18
CA GLY A 60 -3.66 -28.94 16.32
C GLY A 60 -4.87 -29.82 16.12
N ASN A 61 -4.76 -31.09 16.53
CA ASN A 61 -5.83 -32.07 16.46
C ASN A 61 -5.93 -32.78 17.83
N ARG A 62 -7.02 -33.51 18.10
CA ARG A 62 -7.12 -34.36 19.31
C ARG A 62 -6.06 -35.47 19.33
N THR A 63 -5.57 -35.88 18.17
CA THR A 63 -4.56 -36.94 18.02
C THR A 63 -3.14 -36.39 17.88
N GLU A 64 -2.96 -35.09 17.64
CA GLU A 64 -1.66 -34.48 17.33
C GLU A 64 -1.33 -33.34 18.30
N ALA A 65 -0.06 -33.20 18.65
CA ALA A 65 0.38 -32.09 19.48
C ALA A 65 0.19 -30.75 18.75
N TYR A 66 -0.03 -29.68 19.52
CA TYR A 66 -0.12 -28.34 18.97
C TYR A 66 1.21 -27.91 18.35
N GLU A 67 1.16 -27.45 17.10
CA GLU A 67 2.29 -26.95 16.33
C GLU A 67 1.94 -25.61 15.69
N LEU A 68 2.90 -24.70 15.64
CA LEU A 68 2.82 -23.42 14.94
C LEU A 68 3.82 -23.43 13.80
N GLU A 69 3.37 -23.00 12.63
CA GLU A 69 4.21 -22.61 11.52
C GLU A 69 4.28 -21.09 11.47
N PHE A 70 5.47 -20.52 11.32
CA PHE A 70 5.65 -19.08 11.26
C PHE A 70 6.57 -18.67 10.13
N THR A 71 6.37 -17.43 9.67
CA THR A 71 7.33 -16.74 8.80
C THR A 71 7.95 -15.59 9.55
N ALA A 72 9.22 -15.33 9.30
CA ALA A 72 9.96 -14.25 9.94
C ALA A 72 10.98 -13.64 8.99
N ILE A 73 11.44 -12.44 9.33
CA ILE A 73 12.58 -11.79 8.66
C ILE A 73 13.70 -11.56 9.67
N PRO A 74 14.97 -11.57 9.25
CA PRO A 74 16.06 -11.12 10.11
C PRO A 74 15.82 -9.69 10.60
N TYR A 75 16.09 -9.43 11.86
CA TYR A 75 16.06 -8.07 12.38
C TYR A 75 17.23 -7.27 11.80
N GLN A 76 16.94 -6.11 11.21
CA GLN A 76 17.94 -5.19 10.69
C GLN A 76 17.61 -3.78 11.19
N ALA A 77 18.55 -3.13 11.88
CA ALA A 77 18.31 -1.82 12.48
C ALA A 77 18.01 -0.72 11.44
N LEU A 78 18.61 -0.82 10.25
CA LEU A 78 18.50 0.18 9.20
C LEU A 78 17.41 -0.13 8.16
N THR A 79 16.94 -1.37 8.10
CA THR A 79 15.93 -1.80 7.13
C THR A 79 14.73 -2.35 7.88
N LEU A 80 13.66 -1.56 7.89
CA LEU A 80 12.41 -1.96 8.52
C LEU A 80 11.56 -2.81 7.57
N TYR A 81 10.74 -3.70 8.13
CA TYR A 81 9.70 -4.39 7.37
C TYR A 81 8.74 -3.38 6.73
N ARG A 82 8.32 -3.69 5.50
CA ARG A 82 7.22 -3.00 4.81
C ARG A 82 6.24 -4.03 4.25
N PRO A 83 4.93 -3.90 4.53
CA PRO A 83 3.94 -4.78 3.93
C PRO A 83 3.85 -4.57 2.42
N ALA A 84 3.35 -5.57 1.71
CA ALA A 84 3.11 -5.45 0.29
C ALA A 84 2.03 -4.38 0.01
N PRO A 85 2.24 -3.48 -0.98
CA PRO A 85 1.23 -2.48 -1.32
C PRO A 85 -0.01 -3.18 -1.87
N ILE A 86 -1.18 -2.68 -1.47
CA ILE A 86 -2.45 -3.10 -2.04
C ILE A 86 -2.45 -2.73 -3.53
N ARG A 87 -3.06 -3.58 -4.35
CA ARG A 87 -3.18 -3.30 -5.79
C ARG A 87 -3.88 -1.96 -5.98
N TRP A 88 -3.31 -1.13 -6.83
CA TRP A 88 -3.89 0.18 -7.10
C TRP A 88 -5.27 0.01 -7.77
N PRO A 89 -6.30 0.76 -7.36
CA PRO A 89 -7.57 0.74 -8.06
C PRO A 89 -7.36 1.20 -9.51
N GLN A 90 -7.85 0.42 -10.47
CA GLN A 90 -7.67 0.68 -11.89
C GLN A 90 -9.02 1.06 -12.52
N ILE A 91 -9.01 2.15 -13.29
CA ILE A 91 -10.13 2.53 -14.14
C ILE A 91 -9.84 1.97 -15.53
N SER A 92 -10.56 0.92 -15.90
CA SER A 92 -10.47 0.33 -17.24
C SER A 92 -11.41 1.09 -18.18
N GLY A 93 -10.85 2.01 -18.99
CA GLY A 93 -11.60 2.75 -20.00
C GLY A 93 -11.92 4.20 -19.60
N THR A 94 -12.87 4.79 -20.33
CA THR A 94 -13.24 6.20 -20.17
C THR A 94 -14.49 6.31 -19.30
N LEU A 95 -14.48 7.23 -18.34
CA LEU A 95 -15.63 7.50 -17.48
C LEU A 95 -16.36 8.76 -17.96
N PRO A 96 -17.68 8.70 -18.18
CA PRO A 96 -18.44 9.90 -18.49
C PRO A 96 -18.51 10.83 -17.27
N ALA A 97 -18.36 12.12 -17.54
CA ALA A 97 -18.46 13.17 -16.55
C ALA A 97 -19.14 14.40 -17.17
N ARG A 98 -19.74 15.24 -16.32
CA ARG A 98 -20.36 16.51 -16.74
C ARG A 98 -19.49 17.67 -16.28
N VAL A 99 -19.24 18.66 -17.13
CA VAL A 99 -18.53 19.88 -16.74
C VAL A 99 -19.36 20.63 -15.71
N THR A 100 -18.72 21.10 -14.65
CA THR A 100 -19.37 21.86 -13.56
C THR A 100 -18.78 23.25 -13.44
N SER A 101 -19.63 24.19 -13.02
CA SER A 101 -19.25 25.55 -12.62
C SER A 101 -19.77 25.83 -11.22
N PRO A 102 -19.07 26.66 -10.40
CA PRO A 102 -19.61 27.19 -9.15
C PRO A 102 -20.96 27.88 -9.32
N ASP A 103 -21.14 28.60 -10.43
CA ASP A 103 -22.32 29.41 -10.73
C ASP A 103 -23.00 28.91 -12.02
N HIS A 104 -24.16 29.47 -12.37
CA HIS A 104 -24.86 29.15 -13.62
C HIS A 104 -24.24 29.91 -14.81
N ASP A 105 -22.94 29.73 -15.02
CA ASP A 105 -22.21 30.38 -16.10
C ASP A 105 -22.71 29.91 -17.46
N THR A 106 -22.83 30.84 -18.40
CA THR A 106 -23.18 30.55 -19.80
C THR A 106 -22.07 29.80 -20.53
N TYR A 107 -20.81 29.96 -20.08
CA TYR A 107 -19.62 29.33 -20.64
C TYR A 107 -18.99 28.34 -19.66
N GLY A 108 -18.10 27.48 -20.16
CA GLY A 108 -17.36 26.55 -19.32
C GLY A 108 -16.46 27.27 -18.31
N TYR A 109 -16.60 26.93 -17.03
CA TYR A 109 -15.74 27.44 -15.96
C TYR A 109 -14.33 26.84 -16.10
N ILE A 110 -13.36 27.69 -16.47
CA ILE A 110 -11.98 27.31 -16.76
C ILE A 110 -10.97 28.09 -15.92
N ASP A 111 -9.82 27.48 -15.66
CA ASP A 111 -8.69 28.17 -15.06
C ASP A 111 -7.77 28.82 -16.11
N THR A 112 -6.72 29.51 -15.65
CA THR A 112 -5.73 30.17 -16.51
C THR A 112 -4.93 29.21 -17.40
N GLN A 113 -5.00 27.90 -17.13
CA GLN A 113 -4.38 26.84 -17.93
C GLN A 113 -5.39 26.13 -18.85
N GLY A 114 -6.64 26.60 -18.93
CA GLY A 114 -7.69 26.00 -19.74
C GLY A 114 -8.18 24.64 -19.24
N ARG A 115 -8.07 24.38 -17.93
CA ARG A 115 -8.57 23.17 -17.27
C ARG A 115 -10.01 23.37 -16.82
N TYR A 116 -10.74 22.27 -16.68
CA TYR A 116 -12.15 22.25 -16.28
C TYR A 116 -12.33 21.51 -14.97
N ARG A 117 -13.44 21.76 -14.28
CA ARG A 117 -13.95 20.88 -13.23
C ARG A 117 -15.10 20.05 -13.76
N VAL A 118 -15.20 18.81 -13.29
CA VAL A 118 -16.18 17.84 -13.77
C VAL A 118 -16.78 17.04 -12.63
N LYS A 119 -18.05 16.68 -12.75
CA LYS A 119 -18.71 15.70 -11.88
C LYS A 119 -18.77 14.37 -12.59
N PHE A 120 -18.09 13.36 -12.04
CA PHE A 120 -18.18 11.98 -12.53
C PHE A 120 -19.53 11.37 -12.18
N ASN A 121 -20.09 10.57 -13.09
CA ASN A 121 -21.41 9.96 -12.88
C ASN A 121 -21.43 8.90 -11.78
N PHE A 122 -20.29 8.26 -11.48
CA PHE A 122 -20.17 7.28 -10.39
C PHE A 122 -20.06 7.95 -9.02
N ASP A 123 -19.74 9.25 -8.96
CA ASP A 123 -19.66 9.97 -7.70
C ASP A 123 -21.07 10.34 -7.22
N LEU A 124 -21.57 9.53 -6.30
CA LEU A 124 -22.89 9.69 -5.68
C LEU A 124 -22.89 10.75 -4.57
N LYS A 125 -21.72 11.23 -4.14
CA LYS A 125 -21.64 12.23 -3.08
C LYS A 125 -22.10 13.59 -3.61
N THR A 126 -22.78 14.33 -2.74
CA THR A 126 -23.11 15.72 -3.01
C THR A 126 -21.95 16.60 -2.57
N TRP A 127 -21.44 17.37 -3.51
CA TRP A 127 -20.42 18.38 -3.29
C TRP A 127 -20.97 19.75 -3.66
N LYS A 128 -20.31 20.81 -3.22
CA LYS A 128 -20.60 22.15 -3.69
C LYS A 128 -20.35 22.21 -5.20
N LYS A 129 -21.24 22.91 -5.91
CA LYS A 129 -21.11 23.11 -7.36
C LYS A 129 -19.74 23.70 -7.69
N GLY A 130 -19.11 23.14 -8.72
CA GLY A 130 -17.79 23.55 -9.15
C GLY A 130 -16.68 23.13 -8.19
N GLU A 131 -16.90 22.25 -7.21
CA GLU A 131 -15.87 21.67 -6.32
C GLU A 131 -15.91 20.12 -6.34
N GLU A 132 -16.55 19.52 -7.36
CA GLU A 132 -16.72 18.06 -7.48
C GLU A 132 -15.45 17.32 -7.91
N SER A 133 -14.49 18.03 -8.53
CA SER A 133 -13.20 17.46 -8.92
C SER A 133 -12.06 18.46 -8.77
N LEU A 134 -10.84 17.92 -8.81
CA LEU A 134 -9.66 18.70 -9.15
C LEU A 134 -9.73 19.17 -10.62
N TRP A 135 -8.87 20.11 -10.97
CA TRP A 135 -8.75 20.63 -12.33
C TRP A 135 -8.26 19.56 -13.30
N VAL A 136 -9.09 19.25 -14.30
CA VAL A 136 -8.83 18.26 -15.34
C VAL A 136 -8.47 18.98 -16.65
N ARG A 137 -7.42 18.49 -17.32
CA ARG A 137 -7.02 19.02 -18.64
C ARG A 137 -7.94 18.47 -19.72
N LEU A 138 -8.36 19.34 -20.63
CA LEU A 138 -9.05 18.96 -21.86
C LEU A 138 -8.01 18.63 -22.93
N ALA A 139 -8.11 17.43 -23.52
CA ALA A 139 -7.34 17.09 -24.71
C ALA A 139 -7.86 17.93 -25.89
N LYS A 140 -6.97 18.72 -26.51
CA LYS A 140 -7.28 19.52 -27.70
C LYS A 140 -6.71 18.85 -28.96
N PRO A 141 -7.37 18.98 -30.13
CA PRO A 141 -6.84 18.46 -31.40
C PRO A 141 -5.55 19.15 -31.83
N TYR A 142 -5.31 20.38 -31.37
CA TYR A 142 -4.06 21.13 -31.58
C TYR A 142 -3.68 21.87 -30.29
N ALA A 143 -2.40 21.80 -29.93
CA ALA A 143 -1.80 22.51 -28.80
C ALA A 143 -0.38 22.96 -29.22
N GLY A 144 -0.18 24.26 -29.39
CA GLY A 144 1.08 24.89 -29.80
C GLY A 144 1.21 26.27 -29.19
#